data_AF-A0A8T6THZ3-F1
#
_entry.id   AF-A0A8T6THZ3-F1
#
_cell.length_a   1.000
_cell.length_b   1.000
_cell.length_c   1.000
_cell.angle_alpha   90.00
_cell.angle_beta   90.00
_cell.angle_gamma   90.00
#
_symmetry.space_group_name_H-M   'P 1'
#
loop_
_entity.id
_entity.type
_entity.pdbx_description
1 polymer ?
#
loop_
_entity_poly.entity_id
_entity_poly.type
_entity_poly.pdbx_seq_one_letter_code
_entity_poly.pdbx_strand_id
1 'polypeptide(L)'
;MGGTFTDFVVLEGGTLRSFKVPSTPSSPDRAVANGLATMPGADVETFAHGTTVATNTVLQRSGARVAFVTTAGFEDLLEIGRQTRPSVYDLRAAKEPPLSPRDLRFGVHERVLHDGSVEVPLTLEEAERVAVEVAASGAEAAAVCLLYSYLRPEHEAMVGEALEERGVEASLSSKVRPVFREVERGSTTSMDAHVRPVVRNYLRRLREALTTHGMDGYMVMGSHGGVLPDGVAASQPARLLLSGPAGGVMAAAALGERAGVPDLFTFDMGGTSTDVGAVVEGQPLRRSSFEVSGLTVGLPTIDVVTVGAGGGSHVWVDPGGALRVGPQSSGADPGPAYYGLGGDVSTVTDVHVLSGTLPTNFLDRYGIRGDMEAARAACETTADTAGTDMGSFLSGARRVADA
;
A
#
# COMPACT_ATOMS: atom_id res chain seq x y z
N MET A 1 8.34 -2.15 6.88
CA MET A 1 9.22 -2.96 6.01
C MET A 1 9.28 -2.32 4.64
N GLY A 2 10.48 -2.02 4.17
CA GLY A 2 10.71 -1.52 2.82
C GLY A 2 10.92 -2.66 1.81
N GLY A 3 10.98 -2.30 0.53
CA GLY A 3 11.26 -3.25 -0.56
C GLY A 3 12.67 -3.88 -0.45
N THR A 4 13.68 -3.09 -0.06
CA THR A 4 15.09 -3.53 -0.03
C THR A 4 15.54 -4.01 1.35
N PHE A 5 15.19 -3.28 2.41
CA PHE A 5 15.57 -3.60 3.78
C PHE A 5 14.37 -3.55 4.73
N THR A 6 14.48 -4.33 5.81
CA THR A 6 13.62 -4.23 6.97
C THR A 6 14.35 -3.48 8.07
N ASP A 7 13.82 -2.32 8.43
CA ASP A 7 14.34 -1.48 9.50
C ASP A 7 13.80 -1.93 10.86
N PHE A 8 14.70 -2.02 11.83
CA PHE A 8 14.39 -2.27 13.23
C PHE A 8 14.77 -1.06 14.07
N VAL A 9 13.88 -0.70 14.99
CA VAL A 9 14.10 0.34 15.98
C VAL A 9 13.76 -0.25 17.35
N VAL A 10 14.72 -0.18 18.27
CA VAL A 10 14.65 -0.77 19.60
C VAL A 10 14.83 0.35 20.61
N LEU A 11 13.88 0.47 21.54
CA LEU A 11 13.97 1.39 22.66
C LEU A 11 14.11 0.58 23.94
N GLU A 12 15.25 0.70 24.61
CA GLU A 12 15.55 -0.04 25.84
C GLU A 12 16.17 0.91 26.87
N GLY A 13 15.55 1.03 28.05
CA GLY A 13 16.05 1.93 29.11
C GLY A 13 16.22 3.38 28.67
N GLY A 14 15.40 3.86 27.72
CA GLY A 14 15.52 5.19 27.12
C GLY A 14 16.59 5.33 26.02
N THR A 15 17.32 4.27 25.70
CA THR A 15 18.31 4.25 24.62
C THR A 15 17.70 3.71 23.34
N LEU A 16 17.80 4.50 22.27
CA LEU A 16 17.34 4.11 20.93
C LEU A 16 18.48 3.43 20.16
N ARG A 17 18.23 2.24 19.65
CA ARG A 17 19.13 1.51 18.74
C ARG A 17 18.38 1.19 17.45
N SER A 18 19.03 1.32 16.31
CA SER A 18 18.45 0.95 15.02
C SER A 18 19.42 0.11 14.22
N PHE A 19 18.90 -0.89 13.51
CA PHE A 19 19.66 -1.71 12.58
C PHE A 19 18.77 -2.12 11.40
N LYS A 20 19.39 -2.60 10.33
CA LYS A 20 18.70 -3.08 9.14
C LYS A 20 19.06 -4.53 8.88
N VAL A 21 18.08 -5.29 8.42
CA VAL A 21 18.30 -6.63 7.87
C VAL A 21 17.79 -6.67 6.42
N PRO A 22 18.37 -7.49 5.54
CA PRO A 22 17.85 -7.67 4.19
C PRO A 22 16.38 -8.09 4.21
N SER A 23 15.55 -7.45 3.37
CA SER A 23 14.17 -7.88 3.18
C SER A 23 14.12 -9.27 2.53
N THR A 24 13.09 -10.06 2.85
CA THR A 24 12.81 -11.33 2.17
C THR A 24 11.45 -11.20 1.47
N PRO A 25 11.37 -10.70 0.23
CA PRO A 25 10.08 -10.38 -0.41
C PRO A 25 9.11 -11.56 -0.47
N SER A 26 9.63 -12.77 -0.69
CA SER A 26 8.84 -14.01 -0.74
C SER A 26 8.31 -14.47 0.62
N SER A 27 8.90 -13.99 1.73
CA SER A 27 8.49 -14.34 3.09
C SER A 27 8.92 -13.22 4.05
N PRO A 28 8.17 -12.11 4.09
CA PRO A 28 8.57 -10.94 4.86
C PRO A 28 8.63 -11.23 6.37
N ASP A 29 7.89 -12.23 6.85
CA ASP A 29 7.93 -12.76 8.21
C ASP A 29 9.32 -13.29 8.61
N ARG A 30 10.06 -13.90 7.67
CA ARG A 30 11.44 -14.36 7.93
C ARG A 30 12.42 -13.22 8.13
N ALA A 31 12.25 -12.10 7.44
CA ALA A 31 13.07 -10.92 7.68
C ALA A 31 12.87 -10.40 9.11
N VAL A 32 11.62 -10.44 9.61
CA VAL A 32 11.34 -10.08 11.00
C VAL A 32 12.00 -11.07 11.97
N ALA A 33 11.82 -12.37 11.76
CA ALA A 33 12.43 -13.40 12.60
C ALA A 33 13.97 -13.31 12.64
N ASN A 34 14.61 -13.07 11.49
CA ASN A 34 16.07 -12.90 11.41
C ASN A 34 16.54 -11.68 12.21
N GLY A 35 15.80 -10.57 12.17
CA GLY A 35 16.13 -9.38 12.95
C GLY A 35 15.89 -9.59 14.46
N LEU A 36 14.92 -10.38 14.87
CA LEU A 36 14.75 -10.75 16.28
C LEU A 36 15.88 -11.66 16.77
N ALA A 37 16.38 -12.56 15.91
CA ALA A 37 17.49 -13.44 16.25
C ALA A 37 18.82 -12.70 16.50
N THR A 38 18.98 -11.45 16.03
CA THR A 38 20.14 -10.61 16.39
C THR A 38 20.03 -9.98 17.78
N MET A 39 18.88 -10.16 18.45
CA MET A 39 18.58 -9.64 19.79
C MET A 39 18.20 -10.77 20.77
N PRO A 40 19.05 -11.80 20.96
CA PRO A 40 18.72 -12.94 21.81
C PRO A 40 18.57 -12.50 23.28
N GLY A 41 17.46 -12.89 23.91
CA GLY A 41 17.20 -12.63 25.33
C GLY A 41 16.62 -11.25 25.66
N ALA A 42 16.19 -10.48 24.66
CA ALA A 42 15.47 -9.23 24.90
C ALA A 42 14.06 -9.52 25.49
N ASP A 43 13.73 -8.89 26.61
CA ASP A 43 12.38 -8.87 27.16
C ASP A 43 11.58 -7.78 26.44
N VAL A 44 10.79 -8.15 25.44
CA VAL A 44 10.07 -7.21 24.58
C VAL A 44 8.68 -6.98 25.15
N GLU A 45 8.50 -5.84 25.83
CA GLU A 45 7.19 -5.44 26.36
C GLU A 45 6.17 -5.12 25.27
N THR A 46 6.61 -4.51 24.16
CA THR A 46 5.71 -4.11 23.06
C THR A 46 6.40 -4.24 21.72
N PHE A 47 5.73 -4.92 20.79
CA PHE A 47 6.16 -5.02 19.39
C PHE A 47 5.16 -4.29 18.48
N ALA A 48 5.65 -3.37 17.66
CA ALA A 48 4.87 -2.67 16.66
C ALA A 48 5.48 -2.87 15.26
N HIS A 49 4.62 -3.10 14.28
CA HIS A 49 5.02 -3.52 12.94
C HIS A 49 4.35 -2.71 11.84
N GLY A 50 5.16 -2.11 10.95
CA GLY A 50 4.67 -1.53 9.70
C GLY A 50 4.93 -2.44 8.50
N THR A 51 3.91 -2.72 7.69
CA THR A 51 3.98 -3.63 6.54
C THR A 51 3.49 -2.97 5.25
N THR A 52 4.10 -3.34 4.12
CA THR A 52 3.65 -2.99 2.77
C THR A 52 2.97 -4.15 2.05
N VAL A 53 2.78 -5.29 2.72
CA VAL A 53 2.20 -6.51 2.13
C VAL A 53 0.84 -6.21 1.51
N ALA A 54 -0.09 -5.58 2.25
CA ALA A 54 -1.42 -5.26 1.74
C ALA A 54 -1.37 -4.36 0.48
N THR A 55 -0.58 -3.27 0.54
CA THR A 55 -0.43 -2.34 -0.58
C THR A 55 0.13 -3.04 -1.82
N ASN A 56 1.20 -3.83 -1.66
CA ASN A 56 1.85 -4.54 -2.75
C ASN A 56 0.93 -5.59 -3.37
N THR A 57 0.13 -6.29 -2.56
CA THR A 57 -0.88 -7.24 -3.06
C THR A 57 -1.88 -6.57 -4.02
N VAL A 58 -2.36 -5.36 -3.68
CA VAL A 58 -3.27 -4.61 -4.57
C VAL A 58 -2.56 -4.12 -5.82
N LEU A 59 -1.37 -3.50 -5.67
CA LEU A 59 -0.60 -2.96 -6.81
C LEU A 59 -0.24 -4.04 -7.83
N GLN A 60 0.14 -5.23 -7.36
CA GLN A 60 0.51 -6.36 -8.21
C GLN A 60 -0.70 -7.20 -8.66
N ARG A 61 -1.91 -6.88 -8.18
CA ARG A 61 -3.13 -7.69 -8.34
C ARG A 61 -2.89 -9.17 -8.02
N SER A 62 -2.08 -9.46 -7.00
CA SER A 62 -1.64 -10.79 -6.60
C SER A 62 -2.42 -11.37 -5.41
N GLY A 63 -3.51 -10.70 -5.03
CA GLY A 63 -4.41 -11.16 -3.97
C GLY A 63 -5.44 -12.18 -4.46
N ALA A 64 -6.43 -12.42 -3.62
CA ALA A 64 -7.48 -13.40 -3.85
C ALA A 64 -8.36 -13.03 -5.06
N ARG A 65 -8.80 -14.03 -5.81
CA ARG A 65 -9.87 -13.84 -6.81
C ARG A 65 -11.20 -13.60 -6.07
N VAL A 66 -11.72 -12.37 -6.13
CA VAL A 66 -12.86 -11.93 -5.29
C VAL A 66 -14.21 -12.03 -6.02
N ALA A 67 -15.16 -12.74 -5.42
CA ALA A 67 -16.58 -12.60 -5.74
C ALA A 67 -17.16 -11.33 -5.11
N PHE A 68 -17.86 -10.52 -5.89
CA PHE A 68 -18.65 -9.39 -5.38
C PHE A 68 -20.10 -9.81 -5.24
N VAL A 69 -20.60 -9.83 -4.00
CA VAL A 69 -21.97 -10.20 -3.66
C VAL A 69 -22.70 -8.95 -3.22
N THR A 70 -23.82 -8.63 -3.88
CA THR A 70 -24.57 -7.38 -3.66
C THR A 70 -26.06 -7.63 -3.81
N THR A 71 -26.88 -6.65 -3.46
CA THR A 71 -28.32 -6.69 -3.70
C THR A 71 -28.61 -6.89 -5.19
N ALA A 72 -29.54 -7.78 -5.53
CA ALA A 72 -29.88 -8.11 -6.92
C ALA A 72 -30.25 -6.84 -7.73
N GLY A 73 -29.73 -6.74 -8.95
CA GLY A 73 -29.82 -5.55 -9.80
C GLY A 73 -28.72 -4.51 -9.59
N PHE A 74 -27.81 -4.72 -8.63
CA PHE A 74 -26.65 -3.85 -8.36
C PHE A 74 -25.31 -4.55 -8.65
N GLU A 75 -25.30 -5.66 -9.38
CA GLU A 75 -24.13 -6.49 -9.65
C GLU A 75 -23.00 -5.70 -10.34
N ASP A 76 -23.36 -4.75 -11.22
CA ASP A 76 -22.41 -3.90 -11.95
C ASP A 76 -22.01 -2.61 -11.20
N LEU A 77 -22.32 -2.51 -9.90
CA LEU A 77 -22.06 -1.30 -9.12
C LEU A 77 -20.61 -0.81 -9.21
N LEU A 78 -19.62 -1.71 -9.08
CA LEU A 78 -18.21 -1.33 -9.10
C LEU A 78 -17.69 -1.01 -10.51
N GLU A 79 -18.25 -1.66 -11.52
CA GLU A 79 -17.97 -1.40 -12.93
C GLU A 79 -18.42 0.01 -13.33
N ILE A 80 -19.66 0.36 -12.98
CA ILE A 80 -20.24 1.69 -13.22
C ILE A 80 -19.50 2.73 -12.37
N GLY A 81 -19.27 2.44 -11.09
CA GLY A 81 -18.69 3.36 -10.12
C GLY A 81 -19.47 4.67 -10.04
N ARG A 82 -18.75 5.80 -9.98
CA ARG A 82 -19.34 7.16 -9.96
C ARG A 82 -19.44 7.82 -11.34
N GLN A 83 -19.08 7.10 -12.41
CA GLN A 83 -18.91 7.67 -13.75
C GLN A 83 -17.93 8.86 -13.83
N THR A 84 -17.07 9.02 -12.81
CA THR A 84 -15.98 10.00 -12.82
C THR A 84 -14.96 9.61 -13.88
N ARG A 85 -14.60 10.54 -14.76
CA ARG A 85 -13.58 10.32 -15.78
C ARG A 85 -12.18 10.40 -15.15
N PRO A 86 -11.30 9.39 -15.34
CA PRO A 86 -9.93 9.44 -14.82
C PRO A 86 -9.13 10.63 -15.36
N SER A 87 -9.37 10.98 -16.63
CA SER A 87 -8.83 12.16 -17.29
C SER A 87 -9.93 12.90 -18.02
N VAL A 88 -10.14 14.17 -17.65
CA VAL A 88 -11.22 15.01 -18.21
C VAL A 88 -11.01 15.30 -19.70
N TYR A 89 -9.74 15.41 -20.12
CA TYR A 89 -9.38 15.80 -21.50
C TYR A 89 -9.03 14.61 -22.39
N ASP A 90 -8.71 13.45 -21.82
CA ASP A 90 -8.48 12.24 -22.62
C ASP A 90 -9.78 11.44 -22.77
N LEU A 91 -10.37 11.50 -23.98
CA LEU A 91 -11.57 10.75 -24.34
C LEU A 91 -11.34 9.24 -24.42
N ARG A 92 -10.08 8.78 -24.50
CA ARG A 92 -9.71 7.37 -24.60
C ARG A 92 -9.23 6.78 -23.28
N ALA A 93 -9.20 7.58 -22.21
CA ALA A 93 -8.79 7.10 -20.90
C ALA A 93 -9.71 5.98 -20.42
N ALA A 94 -9.15 4.78 -20.27
CA ALA A 94 -9.85 3.65 -19.70
C ALA A 94 -9.96 3.81 -18.18
N LYS A 95 -11.10 3.37 -17.63
CA LYS A 95 -11.24 3.21 -16.19
C LYS A 95 -10.53 1.92 -15.78
N GLU A 96 -9.88 1.96 -14.62
CA GLU A 96 -9.32 0.74 -14.04
C GLU A 96 -10.44 -0.28 -13.77
N PRO A 97 -10.30 -1.55 -14.21
CA PRO A 97 -11.31 -2.56 -13.99
C PRO A 97 -11.41 -2.90 -12.49
N PRO A 98 -12.62 -3.17 -11.97
CA PRO A 98 -12.79 -3.60 -10.59
C PRO A 98 -12.08 -4.94 -10.34
N LEU A 99 -11.82 -5.25 -9.06
CA LEU A 99 -11.19 -6.52 -8.66
C LEU A 99 -12.07 -7.75 -8.96
N SER A 100 -13.38 -7.55 -9.07
CA SER A 100 -14.36 -8.60 -9.40
C SER A 100 -14.80 -8.47 -10.87
N PRO A 101 -14.32 -9.35 -11.77
CA PRO A 101 -14.80 -9.42 -13.16
C PRO A 101 -16.28 -9.81 -13.22
N ARG A 102 -16.90 -9.68 -14.41
CA ARG A 102 -18.35 -9.78 -14.59
C ARG A 102 -18.95 -11.13 -14.14
N ASP A 103 -18.22 -12.21 -14.37
CA ASP A 103 -18.55 -13.58 -14.00
C ASP A 103 -18.42 -13.87 -12.48
N LEU A 104 -17.82 -12.94 -11.73
CA LEU A 104 -17.68 -13.02 -10.27
C LEU A 104 -18.52 -11.96 -9.55
N ARG A 105 -19.68 -11.62 -10.11
CA ARG A 105 -20.64 -10.69 -9.49
C ARG A 105 -21.97 -11.39 -9.31
N PHE A 106 -22.47 -11.41 -8.09
CA PHE A 106 -23.65 -12.18 -7.69
C PHE A 106 -24.68 -11.26 -7.03
N GLY A 107 -25.93 -11.40 -7.48
CA GLY A 107 -27.08 -10.74 -6.90
C GLY A 107 -27.73 -11.62 -5.83
N VAL A 108 -28.02 -11.01 -4.68
CA VAL A 108 -28.83 -11.58 -3.60
C VAL A 108 -30.24 -10.99 -3.70
N HIS A 109 -31.26 -11.83 -3.71
CA HIS A 109 -32.66 -11.39 -3.74
C HIS A 109 -33.14 -10.95 -2.36
N GLU A 110 -32.62 -9.81 -1.88
CA GLU A 110 -33.10 -9.12 -0.69
C GLU A 110 -33.31 -7.62 -0.96
N ARG A 111 -34.00 -6.91 -0.05
CA ARG A 111 -34.10 -5.46 -0.13
C ARG A 111 -34.36 -4.82 1.22
N VAL A 112 -33.44 -3.94 1.61
CA VAL A 112 -33.58 -3.02 2.74
C VAL A 112 -33.75 -1.60 2.19
N LEU A 113 -34.64 -0.82 2.80
CA LEU A 113 -34.91 0.56 2.44
C LEU A 113 -34.05 1.55 3.24
N HIS A 114 -34.10 2.82 2.85
CA HIS A 114 -33.25 3.88 3.43
C HIS A 114 -33.48 4.15 4.92
N ASP A 115 -34.61 3.71 5.48
CA ASP A 115 -34.97 3.81 6.89
C ASP A 115 -34.67 2.52 7.68
N GLY A 116 -34.06 1.52 7.02
CA GLY A 116 -33.77 0.21 7.60
C GLY A 116 -34.95 -0.75 7.65
N SER A 117 -36.11 -0.39 7.08
CA SER A 117 -37.21 -1.35 6.91
C SER A 117 -36.88 -2.37 5.81
N VAL A 118 -37.41 -3.58 5.95
CA VAL A 118 -37.17 -4.69 5.02
C VAL A 118 -38.35 -4.75 4.05
N GLU A 119 -38.07 -4.56 2.77
CA GLU A 119 -39.07 -4.70 1.69
C GLU A 119 -39.09 -6.14 1.17
N VAL A 120 -37.91 -6.74 0.95
CA VAL A 120 -37.76 -8.14 0.57
C VAL A 120 -36.85 -8.80 1.61
N PRO A 121 -37.37 -9.74 2.42
CA PRO A 121 -36.58 -10.44 3.43
C PRO A 121 -35.57 -11.37 2.76
N LEU A 122 -34.37 -11.46 3.33
CA LEU A 122 -33.42 -12.49 2.92
C LEU A 122 -33.83 -13.82 3.58
N THR A 123 -33.92 -14.89 2.80
CA THR A 123 -34.16 -16.25 3.32
C THR A 123 -32.86 -17.04 3.38
N LEU A 124 -32.85 -18.12 4.18
CA LEU A 124 -31.70 -19.01 4.27
C LEU A 124 -31.43 -19.69 2.92
N GLU A 125 -32.47 -20.10 2.20
CA GLU A 125 -32.35 -20.75 0.90
C GLU A 125 -31.68 -19.84 -0.13
N GLU A 126 -31.98 -18.53 -0.09
CA GLU A 126 -31.37 -17.55 -0.97
C GLU A 126 -29.90 -17.28 -0.62
N ALA A 127 -29.56 -17.19 0.68
CA ALA A 127 -28.18 -17.08 1.13
C ALA A 127 -27.36 -18.32 0.72
N GLU A 128 -27.92 -19.51 0.89
CA GLU A 128 -27.32 -20.78 0.49
C GLU A 128 -27.14 -20.87 -1.04
N ARG A 129 -28.14 -20.45 -1.83
CA ARG A 129 -28.05 -20.41 -3.30
C ARG A 129 -26.85 -19.59 -3.75
N VAL A 130 -26.72 -18.36 -3.24
CA VAL A 130 -25.61 -17.47 -3.60
C VAL A 130 -24.27 -18.05 -3.14
N ALA A 131 -24.21 -18.64 -1.95
CA ALA A 131 -22.99 -19.26 -1.46
C ALA A 131 -22.56 -20.47 -2.32
N VAL A 132 -23.49 -21.27 -2.82
CA VAL A 132 -23.20 -22.36 -3.78
C VAL A 132 -22.62 -21.81 -5.07
N GLU A 133 -23.23 -20.77 -5.64
CA GLU A 133 -22.78 -20.15 -6.89
C GLU A 133 -21.38 -19.55 -6.75
N VAL A 134 -21.13 -18.82 -5.65
CA VAL A 134 -19.83 -18.24 -5.35
C VAL A 134 -18.77 -19.34 -5.20
N ALA A 135 -19.04 -20.40 -4.44
CA ALA A 135 -18.11 -21.51 -4.27
C ALA A 135 -17.81 -22.24 -5.60
N ALA A 136 -18.81 -22.37 -6.49
CA ALA A 136 -18.65 -23.00 -7.79
C ALA A 136 -17.92 -22.10 -8.82
N SER A 137 -17.89 -20.78 -8.62
CA SER A 137 -17.25 -19.81 -9.53
C SER A 137 -15.71 -19.82 -9.47
N GLY A 138 -15.14 -20.50 -8.48
CA GLY A 138 -13.71 -20.46 -8.21
C GLY A 138 -13.25 -19.17 -7.52
N ALA A 139 -14.15 -18.37 -6.95
CA ALA A 139 -13.73 -17.29 -6.07
C ALA A 139 -12.96 -17.83 -4.85
N GLU A 140 -11.88 -17.16 -4.48
CA GLU A 140 -11.04 -17.50 -3.32
C GLU A 140 -11.46 -16.72 -2.07
N ALA A 141 -12.15 -15.60 -2.26
CA ALA A 141 -12.74 -14.77 -1.21
C ALA A 141 -13.99 -14.07 -1.75
N ALA A 142 -14.83 -13.55 -0.85
CA ALA A 142 -16.03 -12.82 -1.19
C ALA A 142 -16.05 -11.44 -0.52
N ALA A 143 -16.58 -10.45 -1.22
CA ALA A 143 -16.92 -9.13 -0.71
C ALA A 143 -18.44 -8.97 -0.76
N VAL A 144 -19.08 -8.92 0.41
CA VAL A 144 -20.53 -8.80 0.55
C VAL A 144 -20.86 -7.33 0.85
N CYS A 145 -21.57 -6.68 -0.07
CA CYS A 145 -21.98 -5.29 0.04
C CYS A 145 -23.46 -5.13 -0.34
N LEU A 146 -24.34 -5.43 0.61
CA LEU A 146 -25.78 -5.22 0.42
C LEU A 146 -26.13 -3.74 0.62
N LEU A 147 -27.20 -3.29 -0.03
CA LEU A 147 -27.68 -1.92 0.15
C LEU A 147 -28.21 -1.73 1.56
N TYR A 148 -27.89 -0.57 2.15
CA TYR A 148 -28.27 -0.22 3.52
C TYR A 148 -27.85 -1.22 4.62
N SER A 149 -26.86 -2.08 4.35
CA SER A 149 -26.33 -3.02 5.35
C SER A 149 -25.70 -2.36 6.58
N TYR A 150 -25.35 -1.08 6.50
CA TYR A 150 -24.94 -0.28 7.66
C TYR A 150 -26.10 0.05 8.62
N LEU A 151 -27.35 -0.12 8.20
CA LEU A 151 -28.56 -0.03 9.04
C LEU A 151 -29.09 -1.42 9.44
N ARG A 152 -28.94 -2.41 8.54
CA ARG A 152 -29.36 -3.81 8.72
C ARG A 152 -28.23 -4.78 8.38
N PRO A 153 -27.26 -4.97 9.30
CA PRO A 153 -26.10 -5.83 9.05
C PRO A 153 -26.47 -7.33 9.01
N GLU A 154 -27.66 -7.70 9.48
CA GLU A 154 -28.06 -9.09 9.68
C GLU A 154 -28.11 -9.89 8.37
N HIS A 155 -28.55 -9.27 7.26
CA HIS A 155 -28.57 -9.93 5.95
C HIS A 155 -27.15 -10.23 5.45
N GLU A 156 -26.20 -9.30 5.61
CA GLU A 156 -24.80 -9.56 5.24
C GLU A 156 -24.18 -10.65 6.12
N ALA A 157 -24.52 -10.67 7.41
CA ALA A 157 -24.05 -11.71 8.33
C ALA A 157 -24.51 -13.09 7.88
N MET A 158 -25.79 -13.25 7.51
CA MET A 158 -26.33 -14.53 7.05
C MET A 158 -25.70 -15.00 5.73
N VAL A 159 -25.46 -14.09 4.77
CA VAL A 159 -24.71 -14.42 3.54
C VAL A 159 -23.26 -14.81 3.87
N GLY A 160 -22.63 -14.09 4.80
CA GLY A 160 -21.27 -14.38 5.26
C GLY A 160 -21.14 -15.77 5.88
N GLU A 161 -22.07 -16.15 6.76
CA GLU A 161 -22.11 -17.47 7.39
C GLU A 161 -22.26 -18.58 6.34
N ALA A 162 -23.20 -18.43 5.40
CA ALA A 162 -23.40 -19.41 4.32
C ALA A 162 -22.16 -19.56 3.41
N LEU A 163 -21.40 -18.49 3.18
CA LEU A 163 -20.14 -18.52 2.44
C LEU A 163 -19.02 -19.23 3.23
N GLU A 164 -18.92 -18.94 4.52
CA GLU A 164 -17.91 -19.54 5.41
C GLU A 164 -18.11 -21.05 5.57
N GLU A 165 -19.35 -21.52 5.66
CA GLU A 165 -19.68 -22.97 5.68
C GLU A 165 -19.19 -23.71 4.43
N ARG A 166 -18.97 -22.99 3.32
CA ARG A 166 -18.44 -23.52 2.06
C ARG A 166 -16.95 -23.24 1.86
N GLY A 167 -16.28 -22.70 2.87
CA GLY A 167 -14.85 -22.40 2.83
C GLY A 167 -14.49 -21.14 2.05
N VAL A 168 -15.46 -20.26 1.75
CA VAL A 168 -15.19 -18.96 1.11
C VAL A 168 -15.20 -17.88 2.17
N GLU A 169 -14.05 -17.25 2.38
CA GLU A 169 -13.94 -16.16 3.36
C GLU A 169 -14.61 -14.89 2.88
N ALA A 170 -15.47 -14.31 3.72
CA ALA A 170 -16.27 -13.14 3.37
C ALA A 170 -15.82 -11.88 4.13
N SER A 171 -15.60 -10.80 3.39
CA SER A 171 -15.53 -9.44 3.95
C SER A 171 -16.91 -8.81 3.87
N LEU A 172 -17.47 -8.44 5.02
CA LEU A 172 -18.80 -7.84 5.11
C LEU A 172 -18.67 -6.33 5.15
N SER A 173 -19.37 -5.63 4.27
CA SER A 173 -19.26 -4.18 4.16
C SER A 173 -19.76 -3.44 5.41
N SER A 174 -20.73 -4.03 6.12
CA SER A 174 -21.21 -3.65 7.44
C SER A 174 -20.16 -3.78 8.56
N LYS A 175 -19.09 -4.54 8.37
CA LYS A 175 -17.95 -4.63 9.33
C LYS A 175 -16.77 -3.78 8.88
N VAL A 176 -16.47 -3.79 7.57
CA VAL A 176 -15.32 -3.07 6.99
C VAL A 176 -15.55 -1.56 6.98
N ARG A 177 -16.73 -1.12 6.50
CA ARG A 177 -17.08 0.30 6.33
C ARG A 177 -18.60 0.51 6.50
N PRO A 178 -19.13 0.52 7.74
CA PRO A 178 -20.56 0.67 8.03
C PRO A 178 -21.08 2.11 7.87
N VAL A 179 -20.94 2.68 6.68
CA VAL A 179 -21.47 4.02 6.38
C VAL A 179 -22.14 4.09 5.02
N PHE A 180 -22.90 5.16 4.82
CA PHE A 180 -23.54 5.50 3.55
C PHE A 180 -22.55 5.54 2.37
N ARG A 181 -23.09 5.36 1.16
CA ARG A 181 -22.41 5.25 -0.15
C ARG A 181 -21.82 3.88 -0.48
N GLU A 182 -22.55 3.18 -1.33
CA GLU A 182 -22.36 1.80 -1.79
C GLU A 182 -21.16 1.61 -2.72
N VAL A 183 -20.81 2.57 -3.58
CA VAL A 183 -19.63 2.43 -4.48
C VAL A 183 -18.35 2.36 -3.66
N GLU A 184 -18.12 3.33 -2.77
CA GLU A 184 -16.93 3.40 -1.93
C GLU A 184 -16.92 2.29 -0.88
N ARG A 185 -18.10 1.95 -0.32
CA ARG A 185 -18.26 0.82 0.61
C ARG A 185 -17.95 -0.52 -0.07
N GLY A 186 -18.51 -0.77 -1.26
CA GLY A 186 -18.27 -1.97 -2.05
C GLY A 186 -16.80 -2.07 -2.47
N SER A 187 -16.22 -1.01 -3.04
CA SER A 187 -14.80 -1.00 -3.46
C SER A 187 -13.85 -1.29 -2.29
N THR A 188 -14.08 -0.66 -1.14
CA THR A 188 -13.30 -0.92 0.09
C THR A 188 -13.42 -2.39 0.53
N THR A 189 -14.63 -2.93 0.50
CA THR A 189 -14.91 -4.31 0.93
C THR A 189 -14.30 -5.32 -0.05
N SER A 190 -14.31 -5.03 -1.36
CA SER A 190 -13.61 -5.81 -2.38
C SER A 190 -12.10 -5.79 -2.19
N MET A 191 -11.51 -4.64 -1.84
CA MET A 191 -10.09 -4.58 -1.49
C MET A 191 -9.77 -5.39 -0.24
N ASP A 192 -10.59 -5.26 0.82
CA ASP A 192 -10.43 -6.03 2.06
C ASP A 192 -10.41 -7.53 1.77
N ALA A 193 -11.40 -8.03 1.01
CA ALA A 193 -11.49 -9.42 0.60
C ALA A 193 -10.30 -9.86 -0.26
N HIS A 194 -9.84 -9.01 -1.17
CA HIS A 194 -8.72 -9.32 -2.06
C HIS A 194 -7.41 -9.52 -1.30
N VAL A 195 -7.11 -8.68 -0.31
CA VAL A 195 -5.84 -8.77 0.43
C VAL A 195 -5.91 -9.71 1.62
N ARG A 196 -7.11 -10.05 2.11
CA ARG A 196 -7.30 -10.78 3.37
C ARG A 196 -6.55 -12.10 3.45
N PRO A 197 -6.62 -13.03 2.47
CA PRO A 197 -5.91 -14.30 2.59
C PRO A 197 -4.39 -14.12 2.71
N VAL A 198 -3.82 -13.20 1.93
CA VAL A 198 -2.38 -12.91 1.91
C VAL A 198 -1.95 -12.29 3.24
N VAL A 199 -2.64 -11.24 3.68
CA VAL A 199 -2.33 -10.50 4.91
C VAL A 199 -2.51 -11.39 6.14
N ARG A 200 -3.61 -12.13 6.24
CA ARG A 200 -3.86 -13.02 7.38
C ARG A 200 -2.81 -14.11 7.50
N ASN A 201 -2.44 -14.74 6.39
CA ASN A 201 -1.38 -15.75 6.38
C ASN A 201 -0.02 -15.17 6.81
N TYR A 202 0.29 -13.96 6.34
CA TYR A 202 1.48 -13.23 6.76
C TYR A 202 1.47 -12.93 8.27
N LEU A 203 0.39 -12.34 8.79
CA LEU A 203 0.25 -11.99 10.20
C LEU A 203 0.26 -13.23 11.11
N ARG A 204 -0.31 -14.35 10.67
CA ARG A 204 -0.24 -15.63 11.39
C ARG A 204 1.20 -16.12 11.53
N ARG A 205 1.96 -16.17 10.43
CA ARG A 205 3.38 -16.59 10.46
C ARG A 205 4.22 -15.65 11.31
N LEU A 206 3.94 -14.35 11.27
CA LEU A 206 4.60 -13.37 12.13
C LEU A 206 4.29 -13.64 13.60
N ARG A 207 3.03 -13.93 13.94
CA ARG A 207 2.65 -14.30 15.31
C ARG A 207 3.43 -15.52 15.80
N GLU A 208 3.48 -16.58 14.99
CA GLU A 208 4.26 -17.79 15.31
C GLU A 208 5.74 -17.48 15.57
N ALA A 209 6.35 -16.61 14.75
CA ALA A 209 7.73 -16.18 14.94
C ALA A 209 7.95 -15.30 16.19
N LEU A 210 6.95 -14.52 16.60
CA LEU A 210 7.02 -13.68 17.80
C LEU A 210 6.77 -14.49 19.09
N THR A 211 5.88 -15.48 19.05
CA THR A 211 5.60 -16.36 20.20
C THR A 211 6.83 -17.17 20.62
N THR A 212 7.70 -17.57 19.69
CA THR A 212 8.97 -18.22 20.04
C THR A 212 9.94 -17.30 20.79
N HIS A 213 9.69 -15.99 20.78
CA HIS A 213 10.44 -14.96 21.51
C HIS A 213 9.66 -14.42 22.72
N GLY A 214 8.62 -15.11 23.18
CA GLY A 214 7.85 -14.73 24.37
C GLY A 214 6.81 -13.63 24.17
N MET A 215 6.51 -13.26 22.92
CA MET A 215 5.51 -12.24 22.59
C MET A 215 4.20 -12.88 22.12
N ASP A 216 3.14 -12.71 22.90
CA ASP A 216 1.83 -13.32 22.62
C ASP A 216 0.92 -12.47 21.70
N GLY A 217 1.30 -11.20 21.46
CA GLY A 217 0.56 -10.27 20.63
C GLY A 217 1.44 -9.13 20.16
N TYR A 218 0.97 -8.42 19.12
CA TYR A 218 1.67 -7.28 18.56
C TYR A 218 0.72 -6.30 17.91
N MET A 219 1.25 -5.11 17.67
CA MET A 219 0.54 -4.01 17.05
C MET A 219 0.98 -3.83 15.60
N VAL A 220 0.05 -3.47 14.72
CA VAL A 220 0.29 -3.26 13.29
C VAL A 220 -0.08 -1.83 12.91
N MET A 221 0.81 -1.11 12.25
CA MET A 221 0.56 0.23 11.76
C MET A 221 -0.62 0.23 10.78
N GLY A 222 -1.60 1.11 11.02
CA GLY A 222 -2.73 1.33 10.12
C GLY A 222 -2.64 2.69 9.43
N SER A 223 -3.24 2.81 8.25
CA SER A 223 -3.23 4.02 7.42
C SER A 223 -3.78 5.27 8.11
N HIS A 224 -4.64 5.10 9.12
CA HIS A 224 -5.16 6.18 9.96
C HIS A 224 -4.13 6.85 10.91
N GLY A 225 -2.88 6.39 10.91
CA GLY A 225 -1.80 6.89 11.77
C GLY A 225 -1.74 6.29 13.19
N GLY A 226 -2.70 5.45 13.56
CA GLY A 226 -2.64 4.62 14.77
C GLY A 226 -2.09 3.22 14.50
N VAL A 227 -2.05 2.42 15.56
CA VAL A 227 -1.71 0.99 15.50
C VAL A 227 -2.91 0.12 15.88
N LEU A 228 -3.02 -1.06 15.28
CA LEU A 228 -4.11 -2.03 15.44
C LEU A 228 -3.55 -3.31 16.06
N PRO A 229 -4.26 -3.97 17.01
CA PRO A 229 -3.90 -5.32 17.42
C PRO A 229 -3.88 -6.27 16.22
N ASP A 230 -2.97 -7.25 16.20
CA ASP A 230 -2.80 -8.21 15.12
C ASP A 230 -4.10 -8.90 14.66
N GLY A 231 -4.98 -9.27 15.60
CA GLY A 231 -6.29 -9.86 15.29
C GLY A 231 -7.24 -8.89 14.54
N VAL A 232 -7.20 -7.60 14.86
CA VAL A 232 -7.98 -6.56 14.15
C VAL A 232 -7.37 -6.33 12.77
N ALA A 233 -6.04 -6.26 12.67
CA ALA A 233 -5.33 -6.11 11.41
C ALA A 233 -5.60 -7.29 10.44
N ALA A 234 -5.71 -8.51 10.98
CA ALA A 234 -6.03 -9.71 10.21
C ALA A 234 -7.50 -9.77 9.73
N SER A 235 -8.43 -9.21 10.50
CA SER A 235 -9.87 -9.20 10.16
C SER A 235 -10.32 -7.98 9.35
N GLN A 236 -9.52 -6.90 9.33
CA GLN A 236 -9.78 -5.68 8.55
C GLN A 236 -8.52 -5.18 7.81
N PRO A 237 -7.91 -6.02 6.95
CA PRO A 237 -6.64 -5.76 6.31
C PRO A 237 -6.63 -4.55 5.35
N ALA A 238 -7.79 -4.08 4.87
CA ALA A 238 -7.86 -2.84 4.09
C ALA A 238 -7.35 -1.61 4.87
N ARG A 239 -7.35 -1.65 6.22
CA ARG A 239 -6.76 -0.59 7.07
C ARG A 239 -5.24 -0.53 7.03
N LEU A 240 -4.58 -1.55 6.45
CA LEU A 240 -3.11 -1.62 6.36
C LEU A 240 -2.59 -1.04 5.03
N LEU A 241 -3.48 -0.76 4.08
CA LEU A 241 -3.13 -0.15 2.79
C LEU A 241 -2.53 1.23 3.02
N LEU A 242 -1.33 1.49 2.47
CA LEU A 242 -0.57 2.73 2.66
C LEU A 242 -0.21 3.05 4.13
N SER A 243 -0.07 2.04 4.99
CA SER A 243 0.27 2.24 6.41
C SER A 243 1.70 2.74 6.67
N GLY A 244 2.65 2.47 5.77
CA GLY A 244 4.06 2.86 5.92
C GLY A 244 4.24 4.38 6.03
N PRO A 245 3.86 5.16 5.01
CA PRO A 245 4.03 6.61 5.02
C PRO A 245 3.26 7.31 6.16
N ALA A 246 2.09 6.77 6.54
CA ALA A 246 1.32 7.27 7.67
C ALA A 246 2.13 7.29 8.97
N GLY A 247 2.94 6.25 9.24
CA GLY A 247 3.81 6.20 10.41
C GLY A 247 4.88 7.30 10.41
N GLY A 248 5.44 7.63 9.24
CA GLY A 248 6.43 8.70 9.09
C GLY A 248 5.85 10.08 9.41
N VAL A 249 4.63 10.37 8.93
CA VAL A 249 3.94 11.63 9.24
C VAL A 249 3.60 11.74 10.73
N MET A 250 3.14 10.65 11.35
CA MET A 250 2.84 10.63 12.79
C MET A 250 4.10 10.87 13.63
N ALA A 251 5.23 10.27 13.24
CA ALA A 251 6.50 10.51 13.91
C ALA A 251 6.97 11.95 13.74
N ALA A 252 6.82 12.52 12.54
CA ALA A 252 7.17 13.92 12.28
C ALA A 252 6.30 14.89 13.10
N ALA A 253 5.00 14.64 13.25
CA ALA A 253 4.13 15.43 14.10
C ALA A 253 4.59 15.42 15.57
N ALA A 254 4.89 14.23 16.11
CA ALA A 254 5.39 14.09 17.48
C ALA A 254 6.75 14.77 17.70
N LEU A 255 7.65 14.71 16.71
CA LEU A 255 8.94 15.41 16.76
C LEU A 255 8.78 16.92 16.61
N GLY A 256 7.88 17.37 15.72
CA GLY A 256 7.55 18.77 15.52
C GLY A 256 7.02 19.43 16.78
N GLU A 257 6.07 18.78 17.47
CA GLU A 257 5.56 19.24 18.76
C GLU A 257 6.69 19.44 19.78
N ARG A 258 7.58 18.44 19.93
CA ARG A 258 8.73 18.51 20.84
C ARG A 258 9.76 19.58 20.45
N ALA A 259 9.86 19.89 19.16
CA ALA A 259 10.76 20.91 18.63
C ALA A 259 10.13 22.32 18.62
N GLY A 260 8.84 22.46 18.98
CA GLY A 260 8.12 23.72 18.86
C GLY A 260 7.80 24.13 17.41
N VAL A 261 7.72 23.15 16.51
CA VAL A 261 7.40 23.30 15.09
C VAL A 261 6.08 22.56 14.80
N PRO A 262 4.91 23.17 15.06
CA PRO A 262 3.62 22.53 14.89
C PRO A 262 3.18 22.41 13.43
N ASP A 263 3.75 23.23 12.53
CA ASP A 263 3.46 23.23 11.11
C ASP A 263 4.68 22.74 10.32
N LEU A 264 4.54 21.60 9.64
CA LEU A 264 5.64 21.01 8.87
C LEU A 264 5.14 20.14 7.71
N PHE A 265 6.03 19.97 6.73
CA PHE A 265 5.88 18.93 5.71
C PHE A 265 6.84 17.79 6.01
N THR A 266 6.40 16.57 5.74
CA THR A 266 7.30 15.41 5.67
C THR A 266 7.76 15.20 4.24
N PHE A 267 8.97 14.70 4.09
CA PHE A 267 9.56 14.35 2.80
C PHE A 267 10.31 13.04 2.96
N ASP A 268 9.71 11.94 2.49
CA ASP A 268 10.30 10.61 2.53
C ASP A 268 10.56 10.13 1.09
N MET A 269 11.81 10.27 0.63
CA MET A 269 12.20 9.88 -0.72
C MET A 269 12.88 8.51 -0.70
N GLY A 270 12.25 7.55 -1.39
CA GLY A 270 12.79 6.22 -1.65
C GLY A 270 13.46 6.12 -3.03
N GLY A 271 13.65 4.89 -3.51
CA GLY A 271 14.20 4.62 -4.84
C GLY A 271 13.23 4.87 -5.99
N THR A 272 11.92 4.72 -5.78
CA THR A 272 10.92 4.79 -6.86
C THR A 272 10.00 6.01 -6.75
N SER A 273 9.78 6.48 -5.52
CA SER A 273 8.77 7.46 -5.21
C SER A 273 9.18 8.31 -4.01
N THR A 274 8.48 9.43 -3.84
CA THR A 274 8.59 10.32 -2.70
C THR A 274 7.22 10.47 -2.06
N ASP A 275 7.13 10.25 -0.76
CA ASP A 275 5.91 10.40 0.03
C ASP A 275 5.96 11.71 0.83
N VAL A 276 4.97 12.57 0.61
CA VAL A 276 4.85 13.89 1.23
C VAL A 276 3.56 13.96 2.04
N GLY A 277 3.67 14.36 3.30
CA GLY A 277 2.55 14.61 4.19
C GLY A 277 2.63 15.99 4.81
N ALA A 278 1.52 16.47 5.35
CA ALA A 278 1.46 17.76 6.03
C ALA A 278 0.94 17.61 7.46
N VAL A 279 1.56 18.34 8.38
CA VAL A 279 1.13 18.53 9.76
C VAL A 279 0.82 20.00 9.91
N VAL A 280 -0.39 20.31 10.39
CA VAL A 280 -0.87 21.68 10.60
C VAL A 280 -1.39 21.77 12.04
N GLU A 281 -0.95 22.79 12.77
CA GLU A 281 -1.31 22.99 14.19
C GLU A 281 -1.01 21.73 15.05
N GLY A 282 0.10 21.04 14.75
CA GLY A 282 0.53 19.82 15.44
C GLY A 282 -0.29 18.56 15.08
N GLN A 283 -1.23 18.66 14.14
CA GLN A 283 -2.08 17.55 13.72
C GLN A 283 -1.80 17.15 12.26
N PRO A 284 -1.50 15.86 11.99
CA PRO A 284 -1.46 15.35 10.62
C PRO A 284 -2.79 15.57 9.90
N LEU A 285 -2.72 16.03 8.65
CA LEU A 285 -3.90 16.11 7.79
C LEU A 285 -4.45 14.69 7.52
N ARG A 286 -5.78 14.60 7.39
CA ARG A 286 -6.49 13.34 7.21
C ARG A 286 -7.44 13.43 6.03
N ARG A 287 -7.64 12.31 5.33
CA ARG A 287 -8.68 12.14 4.31
C ARG A 287 -9.63 11.01 4.70
N SER A 288 -10.87 11.10 4.24
CA SER A 288 -11.89 10.06 4.42
C SER A 288 -11.79 8.93 3.38
N SER A 289 -10.96 9.10 2.36
CA SER A 289 -10.75 8.15 1.28
C SER A 289 -9.41 8.40 0.58
N PHE A 290 -8.90 7.37 -0.07
CA PHE A 290 -7.70 7.40 -0.90
C PHE A 290 -7.84 6.41 -2.06
N GLU A 291 -6.87 6.39 -2.97
CA GLU A 291 -6.85 5.48 -4.11
C GLU A 291 -5.64 4.55 -4.04
N VAL A 292 -5.83 3.29 -4.42
CA VAL A 292 -4.76 2.32 -4.61
C VAL A 292 -5.01 1.61 -5.94
N SER A 293 -4.03 1.65 -6.85
CA SER A 293 -4.17 1.08 -8.19
C SER A 293 -5.45 1.56 -8.90
N GLY A 294 -5.73 2.87 -8.88
CA GLY A 294 -6.91 3.47 -9.53
C GLY A 294 -8.28 3.14 -8.90
N LEU A 295 -8.30 2.39 -7.80
CA LEU A 295 -9.52 1.97 -7.11
C LEU A 295 -9.64 2.71 -5.76
N THR A 296 -10.85 3.19 -5.45
CA THR A 296 -11.10 3.98 -4.23
C THR A 296 -11.22 3.11 -2.99
N VAL A 297 -10.54 3.51 -1.91
CA VAL A 297 -10.68 2.99 -0.55
C VAL A 297 -11.30 4.08 0.32
N GLY A 298 -12.47 3.82 0.88
CA GLY A 298 -13.25 4.76 1.68
C GLY A 298 -12.94 4.74 3.18
N LEU A 299 -11.70 4.45 3.57
CA LEU A 299 -11.28 4.42 4.98
C LEU A 299 -10.53 5.69 5.35
N PRO A 300 -10.68 6.18 6.61
CA PRO A 300 -9.88 7.29 7.11
C PRO A 300 -8.38 6.97 7.02
N THR A 301 -7.60 7.90 6.48
CA THR A 301 -6.15 7.78 6.31
C THR A 301 -5.47 9.10 6.64
N ILE A 302 -4.19 9.04 7.01
CA ILE A 302 -3.30 10.20 6.95
C ILE A 302 -3.19 10.64 5.49
N ASP A 303 -3.25 11.95 5.27
CA ASP A 303 -3.09 12.55 3.95
C ASP A 303 -1.62 12.52 3.54
N VAL A 304 -1.28 11.54 2.71
CA VAL A 304 0.03 11.41 2.08
C VAL A 304 -0.15 11.42 0.58
N VAL A 305 0.65 12.26 -0.07
CA VAL A 305 0.74 12.34 -1.52
C VAL A 305 2.04 11.67 -1.94
N THR A 306 1.92 10.65 -2.79
CA THR A 306 3.06 9.99 -3.41
C THR A 306 3.35 10.63 -4.76
N VAL A 307 4.58 11.10 -4.95
CA VAL A 307 5.11 11.58 -6.23
C VAL A 307 5.98 10.48 -6.84
N GLY A 308 5.79 10.19 -8.13
CA GLY A 308 6.55 9.19 -8.89
C GLY A 308 7.99 9.62 -9.23
N ALA A 309 8.68 10.22 -8.27
CA ALA A 309 10.07 10.66 -8.36
C ALA A 309 10.82 10.16 -7.12
N GLY A 310 11.91 9.44 -7.32
CA GLY A 310 12.80 8.94 -6.27
C GLY A 310 14.21 8.73 -6.81
N GLY A 311 15.09 8.13 -6.01
CA GLY A 311 16.52 7.99 -6.35
C GLY A 311 16.79 7.18 -7.63
N GLY A 312 15.96 6.21 -7.97
CA GLY A 312 16.06 5.39 -9.18
C GLY A 312 15.23 5.92 -10.35
N SER A 313 14.57 7.08 -10.22
CA SER A 313 13.82 7.67 -11.33
C SER A 313 14.75 8.00 -12.49
N HIS A 314 14.32 7.64 -13.70
CA HIS A 314 15.09 7.85 -14.91
C HIS A 314 15.23 9.35 -15.19
N VAL A 315 16.43 9.76 -15.57
CA VAL A 315 16.71 11.08 -16.13
C VAL A 315 16.79 10.88 -17.64
N TRP A 316 15.91 11.53 -18.39
CA TRP A 316 15.78 11.29 -19.83
C TRP A 316 15.39 12.57 -20.58
N VAL A 317 15.54 12.57 -21.89
CA VAL A 317 15.20 13.70 -22.76
C VAL A 317 13.93 13.36 -23.54
N ASP A 318 12.92 14.22 -23.45
CA ASP A 318 11.68 14.02 -24.18
C ASP A 318 11.82 14.31 -25.69
N PRO A 319 10.86 13.89 -26.53
CA PRO A 319 10.93 14.14 -27.97
C PRO A 319 11.00 15.62 -28.36
N GLY A 320 10.65 16.54 -27.45
CA GLY A 320 10.80 17.99 -27.62
C GLY A 320 12.17 18.53 -27.21
N GLY A 321 13.08 17.68 -26.74
CA GLY A 321 14.42 18.05 -26.29
C GLY A 321 14.49 18.54 -24.84
N ALA A 322 13.40 18.44 -24.07
CA ALA A 322 13.40 18.86 -22.68
C ALA A 322 13.85 17.72 -21.76
N LEU A 323 14.67 18.06 -20.75
CA LEU A 323 15.08 17.12 -19.72
C LEU A 323 13.91 16.80 -18.77
N ARG A 324 13.73 15.52 -18.46
CA ARG A 324 12.67 14.97 -17.61
C ARG A 324 13.24 14.04 -16.56
N VAL A 325 12.54 13.94 -15.43
CA VAL A 325 12.82 12.98 -14.35
C VAL A 325 11.56 12.17 -14.07
N GLY A 326 11.66 10.85 -14.13
CA GLY A 326 10.52 9.94 -13.98
C GLY A 326 9.50 10.05 -15.13
N PRO A 327 8.32 9.42 -15.01
CA PRO A 327 7.89 8.58 -13.88
C PRO A 327 8.52 7.18 -13.87
N GLN A 328 9.21 6.77 -14.94
CA GLN A 328 9.91 5.48 -14.99
C GLN A 328 11.03 5.43 -13.95
N SER A 329 11.26 4.24 -13.37
CA SER A 329 12.28 4.01 -12.34
C SER A 329 12.96 2.67 -12.55
N SER A 330 14.26 2.60 -12.26
CA SER A 330 15.08 1.39 -12.32
C SER A 330 14.92 0.50 -11.08
N GLY A 331 14.16 0.94 -10.06
CA GLY A 331 13.93 0.17 -8.84
C GLY A 331 15.21 -0.13 -8.06
N ALA A 332 15.30 -1.32 -7.48
CA ALA A 332 16.49 -1.82 -6.79
C ALA A 332 17.28 -2.87 -7.60
N ASP A 333 16.67 -3.46 -8.62
CA ASP A 333 17.24 -4.47 -9.52
C ASP A 333 16.61 -4.28 -10.92
N PRO A 334 17.39 -3.88 -11.96
CA PRO A 334 18.85 -3.68 -11.93
C PRO A 334 19.28 -2.40 -11.17
N GLY A 335 18.33 -1.53 -10.79
CA GLY A 335 18.63 -0.32 -10.03
C GLY A 335 19.41 0.75 -10.80
N PRO A 336 19.83 1.84 -10.13
CA PRO A 336 20.78 2.82 -10.67
C PRO A 336 22.01 2.16 -11.28
N ALA A 337 22.55 2.74 -12.35
CA ALA A 337 23.78 2.22 -12.99
C ALA A 337 24.95 2.14 -11.99
N TYR A 338 25.02 3.10 -11.06
CA TYR A 338 25.96 3.10 -9.95
C TYR A 338 25.89 1.82 -9.10
N TYR A 339 24.77 1.11 -9.01
CA TYR A 339 24.71 -0.12 -8.20
C TYR A 339 25.51 -1.28 -8.80
N GLY A 340 25.89 -1.19 -10.09
CA GLY A 340 26.72 -2.21 -10.75
C GLY A 340 25.98 -3.54 -11.00
N LEU A 341 24.65 -3.52 -11.00
CA LEU A 341 23.81 -4.71 -11.23
C LEU A 341 23.30 -4.83 -12.67
N GLY A 342 23.95 -4.13 -13.62
CA GLY A 342 23.60 -4.15 -15.04
C GLY A 342 22.61 -3.06 -15.47
N GLY A 343 22.32 -2.08 -14.61
CA GLY A 343 21.55 -0.89 -14.99
C GLY A 343 22.36 -0.01 -15.95
N ASP A 344 21.73 0.46 -17.02
CA ASP A 344 22.35 1.24 -18.10
C ASP A 344 21.66 2.58 -18.38
N VAL A 345 20.59 2.90 -17.64
CA VAL A 345 19.84 4.15 -17.74
C VAL A 345 20.29 5.15 -16.68
N SER A 346 20.43 6.42 -17.06
CA SER A 346 20.76 7.50 -16.10
C SER A 346 19.64 7.66 -15.07
N THR A 347 19.98 7.65 -13.79
CA THR A 347 19.02 7.87 -12.69
C THR A 347 19.40 9.07 -11.81
N VAL A 348 18.44 9.52 -11.00
CA VAL A 348 18.65 10.57 -9.98
C VAL A 348 19.83 10.23 -9.05
N THR A 349 19.99 8.97 -8.67
CA THR A 349 21.10 8.48 -7.84
C THR A 349 22.44 8.62 -8.56
N ASP A 350 22.51 8.22 -9.83
CA ASP A 350 23.73 8.37 -10.64
C ASP A 350 24.16 9.84 -10.72
N VAL A 351 23.18 10.73 -10.97
CA VAL A 351 23.41 12.18 -11.00
C VAL A 351 23.92 12.69 -9.65
N HIS A 352 23.34 12.28 -8.53
CA HIS A 352 23.78 12.73 -7.21
C HIS A 352 25.14 12.20 -6.79
N VAL A 353 25.48 10.95 -7.16
CA VAL A 353 26.79 10.34 -6.91
C VAL A 353 27.87 11.05 -7.75
N LEU A 354 27.65 11.22 -9.05
CA LEU A 354 28.60 11.91 -9.93
C LEU A 354 28.77 13.39 -9.57
N SER A 355 27.71 14.04 -9.09
CA SER A 355 27.76 15.42 -8.59
C SER A 355 28.43 15.56 -7.22
N GLY A 356 28.73 14.46 -6.53
CA GLY A 356 29.30 14.44 -5.19
C GLY A 356 28.32 14.83 -4.06
N THR A 357 27.04 15.03 -4.37
CA THR A 357 26.00 15.35 -3.37
C THR A 357 25.56 14.13 -2.57
N LEU A 358 25.69 12.92 -3.12
CA LEU A 358 25.52 11.66 -2.42
C LEU A 358 26.89 11.01 -2.21
N PRO A 359 27.45 11.04 -0.99
CA PRO A 359 28.76 10.46 -0.72
C PRO A 359 28.76 8.94 -0.92
N THR A 360 29.73 8.40 -1.67
CA THR A 360 29.83 6.94 -1.92
C THR A 360 30.03 6.15 -0.64
N ASN A 361 30.76 6.71 0.33
CA ASN A 361 30.98 6.08 1.64
C ASN A 361 29.69 5.93 2.50
N PHE A 362 28.61 6.61 2.14
CA PHE A 362 27.30 6.39 2.74
C PHE A 362 26.68 5.11 2.18
N LEU A 363 26.73 4.92 0.86
CA LEU A 363 26.20 3.75 0.16
C LEU A 363 26.99 2.47 0.50
N ASP A 364 28.31 2.60 0.69
CA ASP A 364 29.17 1.50 1.15
C ASP A 364 28.70 0.88 2.47
N ARG A 365 28.13 1.70 3.39
CA ARG A 365 27.61 1.22 4.70
C ARG A 365 26.40 0.31 4.54
N TYR A 366 25.71 0.41 3.41
CA TYR A 366 24.58 -0.45 3.06
C TYR A 366 24.97 -1.60 2.13
N GLY A 367 26.27 -1.82 1.92
CA GLY A 367 26.80 -2.92 1.11
C GLY A 367 26.80 -2.64 -0.40
N ILE A 368 26.48 -1.42 -0.82
CA ILE A 368 26.48 -1.01 -2.23
C ILE A 368 27.89 -0.53 -2.58
N ARG A 369 28.70 -1.43 -3.13
CA ARG A 369 30.00 -1.09 -3.72
C ARG A 369 29.79 -0.74 -5.17
N GLY A 370 29.47 0.52 -5.42
CA GLY A 370 28.99 0.93 -6.73
C GLY A 370 30.04 1.01 -7.83
N ASP A 371 29.57 1.16 -9.06
CA ASP A 371 30.33 1.31 -10.28
C ASP A 371 30.25 2.75 -10.81
N MET A 372 31.32 3.52 -10.57
CA MET A 372 31.41 4.91 -11.01
C MET A 372 31.52 5.04 -12.54
N GLU A 373 32.05 4.02 -13.23
CA GLU A 373 32.19 4.04 -14.68
C GLU A 373 30.84 3.77 -15.34
N ALA A 374 30.07 2.81 -14.83
CA ALA A 374 28.70 2.56 -15.29
C ALA A 374 27.80 3.79 -15.09
N ALA A 375 27.84 4.42 -13.91
CA ALA A 375 27.10 5.65 -13.64
C ALA A 375 27.49 6.77 -14.61
N ARG A 376 28.80 6.93 -14.87
CA ARG A 376 29.30 7.93 -15.83
C ARG A 376 28.80 7.64 -17.24
N ALA A 377 28.92 6.41 -17.73
CA ALA A 377 28.51 6.03 -19.07
C ALA A 377 27.00 6.24 -19.31
N ALA A 378 26.17 5.88 -18.32
CA ALA A 378 24.71 6.08 -18.39
C ALA A 378 24.34 7.58 -18.47
N CYS A 379 24.99 8.41 -17.65
CA CYS A 379 24.81 9.86 -17.67
C CYS A 379 25.38 10.52 -18.93
N GLU A 380 26.53 10.06 -19.46
CA GLU A 380 27.13 10.57 -20.71
C GLU A 380 26.19 10.33 -21.88
N THR A 381 25.64 9.13 -22.00
CA THR A 381 24.65 8.79 -23.04
C THR A 381 23.45 9.74 -23.04
N THR A 382 22.98 10.11 -21.86
CA THR A 382 21.83 11.02 -21.71
C THR A 382 22.23 12.48 -21.97
N ALA A 383 23.41 12.90 -21.50
CA ALA A 383 23.96 14.23 -21.75
C ALA A 383 24.18 14.50 -23.25
N ASP A 384 24.73 13.51 -23.97
CA ASP A 384 24.91 13.55 -25.43
C ASP A 384 23.56 13.68 -26.15
N THR A 385 22.55 12.92 -25.70
CA THR A 385 21.17 13.03 -26.22
C THR A 385 20.57 14.41 -25.97
N ALA A 386 20.85 15.02 -24.81
CA ALA A 386 20.44 16.38 -24.48
C ALA A 386 21.25 17.46 -25.22
N GLY A 387 22.33 17.09 -25.90
CA GLY A 387 23.22 18.03 -26.60
C GLY A 387 23.99 18.96 -25.64
N THR A 388 24.34 18.49 -24.44
CA THR A 388 25.01 19.29 -23.40
C THR A 388 26.21 18.56 -22.81
N ASP A 389 27.15 19.30 -22.23
CA ASP A 389 28.25 18.70 -21.46
C ASP A 389 27.76 18.05 -20.15
N MET A 390 28.55 17.12 -19.61
CA MET A 390 28.24 16.40 -18.37
C MET A 390 27.97 17.33 -17.18
N GLY A 391 28.72 18.41 -17.00
CA GLY A 391 28.53 19.32 -15.85
C GLY A 391 27.18 20.02 -15.89
N SER A 392 26.84 20.54 -17.07
CA SER A 392 25.55 21.16 -17.35
C SER A 392 24.39 20.15 -17.24
N PHE A 393 24.57 18.92 -17.74
CA PHE A 393 23.59 17.83 -17.58
C PHE A 393 23.32 17.52 -16.11
N LEU A 394 24.36 17.28 -15.31
CA LEU A 394 24.23 16.95 -13.89
C LEU A 394 23.58 18.09 -13.08
N SER A 395 23.88 19.34 -13.42
CA SER A 395 23.23 20.50 -12.80
C SER A 395 21.76 20.61 -13.22
N GLY A 396 21.46 20.46 -14.50
CA GLY A 396 20.10 20.51 -15.04
C GLY A 396 19.22 19.40 -14.49
N ALA A 397 19.71 18.17 -14.45
CA ALA A 397 18.99 17.00 -13.94
C ALA A 397 18.57 17.18 -12.48
N ARG A 398 19.48 17.68 -11.61
CA ARG A 398 19.14 18.00 -10.21
C ARG A 398 18.07 19.08 -10.13
N ARG A 399 18.20 20.17 -10.90
CA ARG A 399 17.21 21.25 -10.91
C ARG A 399 15.83 20.77 -11.36
N VAL A 400 15.75 19.81 -12.28
CA VAL A 400 14.49 19.21 -12.71
C VAL A 400 13.94 18.25 -11.66
N ALA A 401 14.79 17.50 -10.95
CA ALA A 401 14.36 16.63 -9.86
C ALA A 401 13.85 17.42 -8.63
N ASP A 402 14.46 18.56 -8.34
CA ASP A 402 14.11 19.43 -7.20
C ASP A 402 12.87 20.31 -7.45
N ALA A 403 12.51 20.54 -8.72
CA ALA A 403 11.40 21.41 -9.13
C ALA A 403 10.07 20.65 -9.25
#